data_AF-A0A0R1XQH6-F1
#
_entry.id   AF-A0A0R1XQH6-F1
#
_cell.length_a   1.000
_cell.length_b   1.000
_cell.length_c   1.000
_cell.angle_alpha   90.00
_cell.angle_beta   90.00
_cell.angle_gamma   90.00
#
_symmetry.space_group_name_H-M   'P 1'
#
loop_
_entity.id
_entity.type
_entity.pdbx_description
1 polymer ?
#
loop_
_entity_poly.entity_id
_entity_poly.type
_entity_poly.pdbx_seq_one_letter_code
_entity_poly.pdbx_strand_id
1 'polypeptide(L)'
;MYAKEVFNMTENQTFTEAQLLDQGYRKYTGEHVDVFFNTNLCQHSGNCVRGLAPVFDLQRKPWILADNASSDAVTRIINTCPSGALRFIRKD
;
A
#
# COMPACT_ATOMS: atom_id res chain seq x y z
N MET A 1 -11.85 18.97 27.59
CA MET A 1 -10.48 18.60 28.00
C MET A 1 -10.51 17.18 28.58
N TYR A 2 -10.81 16.19 27.75
CA TYR A 2 -10.87 14.74 28.04
C TYR A 2 -10.67 14.06 26.67
N ALA A 3 -9.89 13.01 26.45
CA ALA A 3 -9.49 11.91 27.32
C ALA A 3 -8.02 11.51 27.09
N LYS A 4 -7.40 10.94 28.13
CA LYS A 4 -6.18 10.14 28.06
C LYS A 4 -6.56 8.74 27.58
N GLU A 5 -5.80 8.17 26.64
CA GLU A 5 -5.69 6.73 26.27
C GLU A 5 -4.94 6.70 24.91
N VAL A 6 -3.95 5.88 24.57
CA VAL A 6 -3.24 4.73 25.16
C VAL A 6 -1.95 4.52 24.34
N PHE A 7 -0.87 4.08 25.00
CA PHE A 7 0.28 3.46 24.36
C PHE A 7 -0.16 2.09 23.83
N ASN A 8 0.07 1.72 22.56
CA ASN A 8 -0.01 0.31 22.12
C ASN A 8 0.96 0.02 20.97
N MET A 9 1.97 -0.81 21.25
CA MET A 9 2.98 -1.33 20.31
C MET A 9 2.47 -2.49 19.42
N THR A 10 1.15 -2.68 19.27
CA THR A 10 0.56 -3.78 18.49
C THR A 10 -0.83 -3.39 18.00
N GLU A 11 -0.95 -2.45 17.05
CA GLU A 11 -2.20 -2.31 16.31
C GLU A 11 -2.08 -3.05 14.98
N ASN A 12 -2.80 -4.16 14.90
CA ASN A 12 -3.21 -4.79 13.66
C ASN A 12 -4.14 -3.80 12.93
N GLN A 13 -3.56 -2.77 12.30
CA GLN A 13 -4.30 -1.65 11.73
C GLN A 13 -4.99 -2.07 10.43
N THR A 14 -6.30 -2.35 10.52
CA THR A 14 -7.19 -2.38 9.36
C THR A 14 -7.52 -0.94 8.97
N PHE A 15 -6.80 -0.40 7.98
CA PHE A 15 -7.07 0.94 7.44
C PHE A 15 -8.28 0.91 6.50
N THR A 16 -9.14 1.93 6.60
CA THR A 16 -10.19 2.18 5.61
C THR A 16 -9.64 2.96 4.41
N GLU A 17 -10.31 2.86 3.25
CA GLU A 17 -9.94 3.63 2.06
C GLU A 17 -9.92 5.15 2.35
N ALA A 18 -10.95 5.67 3.03
CA ALA A 18 -11.05 7.09 3.35
C ALA A 18 -9.85 7.58 4.19
N GLN A 19 -9.41 6.80 5.17
CA GLN A 19 -8.24 7.14 5.99
C GLN A 19 -6.94 7.18 5.17
N LEU A 20 -6.76 6.25 4.23
CA LEU A 20 -5.59 6.25 3.37
C LEU A 20 -5.58 7.47 2.44
N LEU A 21 -6.72 7.82 1.87
CA LEU A 21 -6.84 9.00 1.00
C LEU A 21 -6.56 10.31 1.77
N ASP A 22 -7.09 10.44 3.00
CA ASP A 22 -6.84 11.59 3.87
C ASP A 22 -5.36 11.74 4.25
N GLN A 23 -4.66 10.62 4.47
CA GLN A 23 -3.21 10.57 4.72
C GLN A 23 -2.36 10.84 3.47
N GLY A 24 -2.96 11.14 2.33
CA GLY A 24 -2.26 11.48 1.09
C GLY A 24 -1.79 10.28 0.28
N TYR A 25 -2.35 9.09 0.50
CA TYR A 25 -2.11 7.97 -0.40
C TYR A 25 -2.89 8.15 -1.69
N ARG A 26 -2.25 7.81 -2.80
CA ARG A 26 -2.89 7.66 -4.09
C ARG A 26 -3.38 6.22 -4.27
N LYS A 27 -4.65 6.07 -4.60
CA LYS A 27 -5.29 4.79 -4.90
C LYS A 27 -5.02 4.34 -6.34
N TYR A 28 -4.79 3.05 -6.49
CA TYR A 28 -4.67 2.29 -7.73
C TYR A 28 -5.61 1.11 -7.64
N THR A 29 -6.72 1.22 -8.37
CA THR A 29 -7.81 0.25 -8.29
C THR A 29 -7.46 -1.02 -9.07
N GLY A 30 -7.68 -2.18 -8.45
CA GLY A 30 -7.71 -3.48 -9.13
C GLY A 30 -9.03 -4.20 -8.91
N GLU A 31 -9.23 -5.31 -9.62
CA GLU A 31 -10.39 -6.20 -9.50
C GLU A 31 -10.41 -6.90 -8.14
N HIS A 32 -9.29 -7.50 -7.73
CA HIS A 32 -9.19 -8.27 -6.48
C HIS A 32 -8.50 -7.52 -5.34
N VAL A 33 -7.70 -6.50 -5.64
CA VAL A 33 -6.97 -5.72 -4.63
C VAL A 33 -6.80 -4.27 -5.07
N ASP A 34 -7.05 -3.35 -4.15
CA ASP A 34 -6.69 -1.94 -4.30
C ASP A 34 -5.31 -1.70 -3.69
N VAL A 35 -4.45 -1.01 -4.42
CA VAL A 35 -3.12 -0.62 -3.97
C VAL A 35 -3.09 0.87 -3.67
N PHE A 36 -2.50 1.24 -2.56
CA PHE A 36 -2.35 2.62 -2.10
C PHE A 36 -0.88 2.96 -1.99
N PHE A 37 -0.49 4.10 -2.55
CA PHE A 37 0.89 4.56 -2.53
C PHE A 37 1.02 6.00 -2.06
N ASN A 38 1.91 6.26 -1.10
CA ASN A 38 2.25 7.60 -0.64
C ASN A 38 3.70 7.94 -0.97
N THR A 39 3.88 8.94 -1.85
CA THR A 39 5.21 9.37 -2.28
C THR A 39 6.03 10.03 -1.17
N ASN A 40 5.39 10.68 -0.20
CA ASN A 40 6.06 11.37 0.90
C ASN A 40 6.67 10.40 1.91
N LEU A 41 6.17 9.16 1.95
CA LEU A 41 6.68 8.10 2.82
C LEU A 41 7.68 7.18 2.09
N CYS A 42 7.79 7.25 0.77
CA CYS A 42 8.59 6.30 0.01
C CYS A 42 10.09 6.57 0.21
N GLN A 43 10.81 5.63 0.82
CA GLN A 43 12.27 5.72 0.99
C GLN A 43 13.07 5.05 -0.15
N HIS A 44 12.42 4.72 -1.26
CA HIS A 44 13.05 4.12 -2.44
C HIS A 44 13.87 2.84 -2.19
N SER A 45 13.42 1.95 -1.29
CA SER A 45 14.10 0.65 -1.06
C SER A 45 14.19 -0.19 -2.34
N GLY A 46 13.21 -0.03 -3.23
CA GLY A 46 13.11 -0.75 -4.49
C GLY A 46 12.65 -2.21 -4.37
N ASN A 47 12.14 -2.61 -3.19
CA ASN A 47 11.58 -3.96 -2.99
C ASN A 47 10.35 -4.19 -3.89
N CYS A 48 9.49 -3.19 -4.04
CA CYS A 48 8.30 -3.27 -4.89
C CYS A 48 8.63 -3.50 -6.38
N VAL A 49 9.44 -2.62 -6.97
CA VAL A 49 9.80 -2.68 -8.40
C VAL A 49 10.66 -3.89 -8.75
N ARG A 50 11.54 -4.34 -7.85
CA ARG A 50 12.38 -5.53 -8.10
C ARG A 50 11.65 -6.84 -7.83
N GLY A 51 10.76 -6.86 -6.84
CA GLY A 51 10.09 -8.08 -6.42
C GLY A 51 8.77 -8.36 -7.13
N LEU A 52 8.13 -7.37 -7.75
CA LEU A 52 6.92 -7.57 -8.55
C LEU A 52 6.81 -6.55 -9.70
N ALA A 53 7.80 -6.58 -10.59
CA ALA A 53 7.88 -5.68 -11.76
C ALA A 53 6.62 -5.64 -12.64
N PRO A 54 5.86 -6.75 -12.85
CA PRO A 54 4.61 -6.67 -13.61
C PRO A 54 3.56 -5.72 -13.01
N VAL A 55 3.59 -5.53 -11.68
CA VAL A 55 2.68 -4.64 -10.96
C VAL A 55 3.28 -3.25 -10.79
N PHE A 56 4.58 -3.15 -10.46
CA PHE A 56 5.27 -1.90 -10.16
C PHE A 56 6.32 -1.57 -11.23
N ASP A 57 5.99 -0.62 -12.13
CA ASP A 57 6.85 -0.23 -13.24
C ASP A 57 6.93 1.30 -13.40
N LEU A 58 8.11 1.85 -13.11
CA LEU A 58 8.40 3.29 -13.15
C LEU A 58 8.42 3.87 -14.57
N GLN A 59 8.53 3.03 -15.62
CA GLN A 59 8.61 3.48 -17.02
C GLN A 59 7.24 3.73 -17.66
N ARG A 60 6.15 3.43 -16.95
CA ARG A 60 4.78 3.54 -17.48
C ARG A 60 3.85 4.32 -16.56
N LYS A 61 2.71 4.74 -17.11
CA LYS A 61 1.63 5.44 -16.40
C LYS A 61 0.29 4.75 -16.68
N PRO A 62 -0.47 4.32 -15.66
CA PRO A 62 -0.11 4.32 -14.23
C PRO A 62 1.05 3.35 -13.95
N TRP A 63 1.93 3.72 -13.02
CA TRP A 63 3.12 2.92 -12.67
C TRP A 63 2.78 1.71 -11.77
N ILE A 64 1.56 1.66 -11.22
CA ILE A 64 1.02 0.53 -10.48
C ILE A 64 -0.17 -0.06 -11.26
N LEU A 65 -0.13 -1.37 -11.54
CA LEU A 65 -1.27 -2.16 -12.05
C LEU A 65 -1.54 -3.32 -11.11
N ALA A 66 -2.53 -3.16 -10.24
CA ALA A 66 -2.87 -4.15 -9.22
C ALA A 66 -3.24 -5.53 -9.81
N ASP A 67 -3.81 -5.56 -11.02
CA ASP A 67 -4.33 -6.79 -11.66
C ASP A 67 -3.27 -7.58 -12.43
N ASN A 68 -2.04 -7.08 -12.52
CA ASN A 68 -0.96 -7.77 -13.24
C ASN A 68 -0.33 -8.94 -12.45
N ALA A 69 -0.85 -9.23 -11.25
CA ALA A 69 -0.47 -10.38 -10.45
C ALA A 69 -1.64 -10.78 -9.53
N SER A 70 -1.52 -11.92 -8.83
CA SER A 70 -2.50 -12.33 -7.83
C SER A 70 -2.53 -11.37 -6.63
N SER A 71 -3.70 -11.23 -5.99
CA SER A 71 -3.85 -10.39 -4.79
C SER A 71 -2.91 -10.82 -3.66
N ASP A 72 -2.60 -12.11 -3.55
CA ASP A 72 -1.60 -12.65 -2.61
C ASP A 72 -0.17 -12.16 -2.92
N ALA A 73 0.26 -12.24 -4.19
CA ALA A 73 1.59 -11.76 -4.59
C ALA A 73 1.74 -10.25 -4.37
N VAL A 74 0.69 -9.48 -4.69
CA VAL A 74 0.63 -8.03 -4.45
C VAL A 74 0.72 -7.72 -2.95
N THR A 75 -0.07 -8.41 -2.13
CA THR A 75 -0.06 -8.24 -0.67
C THR A 75 1.32 -8.57 -0.08
N ARG A 76 1.89 -9.70 -0.49
CA ARG A 76 3.22 -10.14 -0.04
C ARG A 76 4.28 -9.10 -0.35
N ILE A 77 4.30 -8.55 -1.57
CA ILE A 77 5.34 -7.58 -1.93
C ILE A 77 5.14 -6.24 -1.24
N ILE A 78 3.88 -5.80 -1.04
CA ILE A 78 3.58 -4.57 -0.29
C ILE A 78 4.05 -4.69 1.15
N ASN A 79 3.91 -5.85 1.79
CA ASN A 79 4.41 -6.11 3.15
C ASN A 79 5.94 -6.05 3.27
N THR A 80 6.69 -6.08 2.17
CA THR A 80 8.14 -5.87 2.18
C THR A 80 8.54 -4.39 2.18
N CYS A 81 7.57 -3.45 2.14
CA CYS A 81 7.82 -2.02 2.14
C CYS A 81 8.15 -1.53 3.56
N PRO A 82 9.41 -1.19 3.87
CA PRO A 82 9.84 -0.85 5.22
C PRO A 82 9.28 0.48 5.73
N SER A 83 9.02 1.44 4.84
CA SER A 83 8.51 2.76 5.22
C SER A 83 6.99 2.82 5.35
N GLY A 84 6.29 1.75 4.96
CA GLY A 84 4.84 1.73 4.89
C GLY A 84 4.23 2.60 3.78
N ALA A 85 5.03 3.09 2.83
CA ALA A 85 4.55 3.86 1.68
C ALA A 85 3.57 3.11 0.77
N LEU A 86 3.50 1.79 0.92
CA LEU A 86 2.55 0.93 0.23
C LEU A 86 1.57 0.33 1.23
N ARG A 87 0.28 0.37 0.86
CA ARG A 87 -0.85 -0.24 1.58
C ARG A 87 -1.77 -0.93 0.57
N PHE A 88 -2.63 -1.83 1.04
CA PHE A 88 -3.58 -2.52 0.19
C PHE A 88 -4.92 -2.72 0.90
N ILE A 89 -5.98 -2.89 0.10
CA ILE A 89 -7.29 -3.38 0.55
C ILE A 89 -7.68 -4.52 -0.39
N ARG A 90 -7.97 -5.70 0.15
CA ARG A 90 -8.46 -6.85 -0.65
C ARG A 90 -9.97 -6.75 -0.88
N LYS A 91 -10.42 -7.24 -2.02
CA LYS A 91 -11.84 -7.31 -2.45
C LYS A 91 -12.33 -8.73 -2.72
N ASP A 92 -11.40 -9.67 -2.81
CA ASP A 92 -11.65 -11.09 -3.04
C ASP A 92 -12.06 -11.86 -1.78
#